data_AF-A0A1D2NMW6-F1
#
_entry.id   AF-A0A1D2NMW6-F1
#
_cell.length_a   1.000
_cell.length_b   1.000
_cell.length_c   1.000
_cell.angle_alpha   90.00
_cell.angle_beta   90.00
_cell.angle_gamma   90.00
#
_symmetry.space_group_name_H-M   'P 1'
#
loop_
_entity.id
_entity.type
_entity.pdbx_description
1 polymer ?
#
loop_
_entity_poly.entity_id
_entity_poly.type
_entity_poly.pdbx_seq_one_letter_code
_entity_poly.pdbx_strand_id
1 'polypeptide(L)'
;MVNLHTILLVSCIFLTLSFSVESAIMKGSPGGILSSPRVTDWGEWGDFEYCKEGTYVIGMRLKTEPAQGPSDDTALNGVRFMCGIVGESQKVLHSPERQIQSREGNWGTWGVSYECPKSYAVGFQLRSEPHQKNHDDTGANNLRIFCSNSMKYLEGSGLSWGEWTEPQLCPLGWAMCGIRTQVESPKGHNVDDSALNNLDVQCCKLSQYNELL
;
A
#
# COMPACT_ATOMS: atom_id res chain seq x y z
N MET A 1 64.64 -12.07 -40.94
CA MET A 1 64.73 -12.55 -39.54
C MET A 1 65.03 -11.34 -38.66
N VAL A 2 64.06 -10.94 -37.80
CA VAL A 2 64.10 -10.10 -36.57
C VAL A 2 64.90 -8.77 -36.62
N ASN A 3 64.49 -7.60 -36.12
CA ASN A 3 63.56 -7.24 -35.04
C ASN A 3 63.22 -5.74 -35.20
N LEU A 4 61.94 -5.33 -35.06
CA LEU A 4 61.49 -3.95 -35.23
C LEU A 4 61.32 -3.30 -33.85
N HIS A 5 62.20 -2.35 -33.52
CA HIS A 5 62.14 -1.61 -32.26
C HIS A 5 61.55 -0.20 -32.46
N THR A 6 60.55 0.08 -31.62
CA THR A 6 60.15 1.40 -31.08
C THR A 6 59.18 2.25 -31.90
N ILE A 7 57.95 2.41 -31.39
CA ILE A 7 57.27 3.71 -31.15
C ILE A 7 56.09 3.46 -30.19
N LEU A 8 55.94 4.38 -29.23
CA LEU A 8 55.12 4.39 -28.02
C LEU A 8 53.69 3.85 -28.13
N LEU A 9 53.32 2.95 -27.21
CA LEU A 9 51.93 2.73 -26.79
C LEU A 9 51.66 3.55 -25.52
N VAL A 10 50.99 4.69 -25.68
CA VAL A 10 50.30 5.36 -24.57
C VAL A 10 49.10 4.48 -24.21
N SER A 11 49.28 3.65 -23.19
CA SER A 11 48.20 2.90 -22.54
C SER A 11 47.28 3.90 -21.84
N CYS A 12 46.22 4.34 -22.52
CA CYS A 12 45.08 4.99 -21.88
C CYS A 12 44.43 3.99 -20.91
N ILE A 13 44.63 4.24 -19.63
CA ILE A 13 43.93 3.61 -18.52
C ILE A 13 42.45 4.01 -18.66
N PHE A 14 41.66 3.17 -19.32
CA PHE A 14 40.21 3.19 -19.17
C PHE A 14 39.85 2.22 -18.06
N LEU A 15 39.84 2.72 -16.82
CA LEU A 15 39.13 2.10 -15.71
C LEU A 15 37.64 2.13 -16.04
N THR A 16 37.15 1.11 -16.75
CA THR A 16 35.72 0.86 -16.86
C THR A 16 35.26 0.33 -15.51
N LEU A 17 34.78 1.22 -14.64
CA LEU A 17 33.92 0.84 -13.53
C LEU A 17 32.66 0.22 -14.13
N SER A 18 32.65 -1.11 -14.27
CA SER A 18 31.44 -1.85 -14.54
C SER A 18 30.59 -1.79 -13.28
N PHE A 19 29.72 -0.77 -13.21
CA PHE A 19 28.59 -0.82 -12.31
C PHE A 19 27.68 -1.95 -12.81
N SER A 20 27.78 -3.10 -12.16
CA SER A 20 26.78 -4.15 -12.26
C SER A 20 25.47 -3.56 -11.73
N VAL A 21 24.63 -3.05 -12.63
CA VAL A 21 23.21 -2.92 -12.33
C VAL A 21 22.68 -4.33 -12.20
N GLU A 22 22.74 -4.88 -10.99
CA GLU A 22 21.89 -6.00 -10.64
C GLU A 22 20.47 -5.47 -10.71
N SER A 23 19.80 -5.74 -11.83
CA SER A 23 18.36 -5.69 -11.90
C SER A 23 17.84 -6.69 -10.88
N ALA A 24 17.41 -6.19 -9.73
CA ALA A 24 16.56 -6.94 -8.83
C ALA A 24 15.29 -7.30 -9.62
N ILE A 25 15.28 -8.51 -10.20
CA ILE A 25 14.06 -9.10 -10.73
C ILE A 25 13.19 -9.34 -9.50
N MET A 26 12.30 -8.39 -9.22
CA MET A 26 11.17 -8.59 -8.31
C MET A 26 10.47 -9.86 -8.80
N LYS A 27 10.65 -10.97 -8.08
CA LYS A 27 10.01 -12.25 -8.40
C LYS A 27 8.50 -12.06 -8.30
N GLY A 28 7.88 -11.67 -9.41
CA GLY A 28 6.44 -11.46 -9.50
C GLY A 28 5.74 -12.80 -9.32
N SER A 29 5.16 -13.01 -8.14
CA SER A 29 4.23 -14.12 -7.91
C SER A 29 3.00 -13.92 -8.81
N PRO A 30 2.46 -14.99 -9.44
CA PRO A 30 1.16 -14.90 -10.10
C PRO A 30 0.12 -14.50 -9.05
N GLY A 31 -0.55 -13.35 -9.22
CA GLY A 31 -1.66 -12.89 -8.39
C GLY A 31 -1.52 -13.13 -6.90
N GLY A 32 -0.44 -12.60 -6.32
CA GLY A 32 -0.16 -12.77 -4.89
C GLY A 32 -0.98 -11.84 -4.00
N ILE A 33 -1.07 -12.24 -2.73
CA ILE A 33 -1.44 -11.37 -1.63
C ILE A 33 -0.20 -10.55 -1.25
N LEU A 34 -0.35 -9.24 -1.18
CA LEU A 34 0.61 -8.31 -0.59
C LEU A 34 0.28 -8.16 0.89
N SER A 35 1.24 -8.47 1.77
CA SER A 35 1.06 -8.32 3.21
C SER A 35 1.85 -7.13 3.74
N SER A 36 1.23 -6.28 4.55
CA SER A 36 1.98 -5.24 5.27
C SER A 36 3.12 -5.88 6.07
N PRO A 37 4.34 -5.33 6.03
CA PRO A 37 5.36 -5.70 7.00
C PRO A 37 4.79 -5.54 8.41
N ARG A 38 4.82 -6.63 9.19
CA ARG A 38 4.18 -6.68 10.51
C ARG A 38 5.06 -5.98 11.53
N VAL A 39 4.59 -4.84 12.01
CA VAL A 39 5.22 -4.09 13.13
C VAL A 39 4.61 -4.56 14.46
N THR A 40 3.31 -4.83 14.45
CA THR A 40 2.53 -5.50 15.49
C THR A 40 1.71 -6.62 14.85
N ASP A 41 1.10 -7.50 15.66
CA ASP A 41 0.27 -8.61 15.17
C ASP A 41 -0.93 -8.90 16.09
N TRP A 42 -1.53 -7.82 16.62
CA TRP A 42 -2.68 -7.92 17.52
C TRP A 42 -3.99 -7.97 16.76
N GLY A 43 -5.00 -8.57 17.41
CA GLY A 43 -6.35 -8.64 16.87
C GLY A 43 -6.57 -9.76 15.86
N GLU A 44 -7.76 -9.73 15.28
CA GLU A 44 -8.25 -10.79 14.40
C GLU A 44 -8.37 -10.27 12.97
N TRP A 45 -8.03 -11.14 12.01
CA TRP A 45 -8.24 -10.86 10.60
C TRP A 45 -9.74 -10.91 10.26
N GLY A 46 -10.22 -9.91 9.53
CA GLY A 46 -11.48 -10.00 8.82
C GLY A 46 -11.38 -10.86 7.56
N ASP A 47 -12.54 -11.16 6.99
CA ASP A 47 -12.61 -11.77 5.66
C ASP A 47 -12.08 -10.82 4.59
N PHE A 48 -11.62 -11.41 3.48
CA PHE A 48 -11.32 -10.63 2.28
C PHE A 48 -12.61 -10.13 1.65
N GLU A 49 -12.64 -8.84 1.32
CA GLU A 49 -13.59 -8.28 0.36
C GLU A 49 -12.86 -7.97 -0.94
N TYR A 50 -13.54 -8.19 -2.08
CA TYR A 50 -12.98 -8.03 -3.41
C TYR A 50 -13.78 -7.05 -4.24
N CYS A 51 -13.08 -6.28 -5.08
CA CYS A 51 -13.69 -5.51 -6.14
C CYS A 51 -14.53 -6.43 -7.04
N LYS A 52 -15.63 -5.92 -7.57
CA LYS A 52 -16.42 -6.62 -8.59
C LYS A 52 -15.51 -7.00 -9.77
N GLU A 53 -15.77 -8.16 -10.36
CA GLU A 53 -15.03 -8.64 -11.53
C GLU A 53 -14.87 -7.56 -12.61
N GLY A 54 -13.64 -7.43 -13.13
CA GLY A 54 -13.28 -6.41 -14.12
C GLY A 54 -13.03 -5.01 -13.56
N THR A 55 -13.15 -4.80 -12.25
CA THR A 55 -12.84 -3.53 -11.58
C THR A 55 -11.64 -3.67 -10.64
N TYR A 56 -10.93 -2.58 -10.41
CA TYR A 56 -9.70 -2.55 -9.61
C TYR A 56 -9.70 -1.33 -8.70
N VAL A 57 -8.88 -1.36 -7.65
CA VAL A 57 -8.76 -0.23 -6.74
C VAL A 57 -8.22 0.97 -7.49
N ILE A 58 -8.90 2.11 -7.34
CA ILE A 58 -8.54 3.41 -7.92
C ILE A 58 -8.34 4.48 -6.84
N GLY A 59 -8.59 4.15 -5.57
CA GLY A 59 -8.48 5.10 -4.48
C GLY A 59 -8.81 4.49 -3.14
N MET A 60 -8.67 5.30 -2.09
CA MET A 60 -8.91 4.91 -0.71
C MET A 60 -9.57 6.03 0.10
N ARG A 61 -10.19 5.66 1.22
CA ARG A 61 -10.48 6.54 2.34
C ARG A 61 -10.23 5.80 3.64
N LEU A 62 -9.89 6.56 4.68
CA LEU A 62 -9.54 6.03 5.99
C LEU A 62 -10.61 6.39 7.01
N LYS A 63 -10.83 5.50 7.98
CA LYS A 63 -11.64 5.75 9.18
C LYS A 63 -10.69 6.07 10.31
N THR A 64 -10.76 7.30 10.81
CA THR A 64 -9.92 7.78 11.92
C THR A 64 -10.81 8.56 12.87
N GLU A 65 -10.41 8.62 14.13
CA GLU A 65 -11.08 9.47 15.09
C GLU A 65 -10.64 10.93 14.94
N PRO A 66 -11.56 11.90 15.12
CA PRO A 66 -11.20 13.29 15.15
C PRO A 66 -10.43 13.61 16.44
N ALA A 67 -9.52 14.59 16.38
CA ALA A 67 -8.78 15.06 17.55
C ALA A 67 -9.72 15.44 18.71
N GLN A 68 -9.63 14.73 19.83
CA GLN A 68 -10.50 14.93 21.01
C GLN A 68 -9.94 15.97 22.00
N GLY A 69 -8.80 16.62 21.71
CA GLY A 69 -8.17 17.61 22.57
C GLY A 69 -6.68 17.33 22.77
N PRO A 70 -6.05 17.77 23.88
CA PRO A 70 -4.61 17.60 24.12
C PRO A 70 -4.17 16.17 24.47
N SER A 71 -5.07 15.19 24.43
CA SER A 71 -4.79 13.77 24.70
C SER A 71 -5.51 12.91 23.67
N ASP A 72 -4.73 12.02 23.06
CA ASP A 72 -5.08 10.89 22.19
C ASP A 72 -5.75 11.25 20.86
N ASP A 73 -4.90 11.51 19.87
CA ASP A 73 -5.29 11.53 18.45
C ASP A 73 -5.23 10.09 17.94
N THR A 74 -6.39 9.43 17.94
CA THR A 74 -6.53 7.97 17.95
C THR A 74 -6.39 7.29 16.58
N ALA A 75 -5.79 6.11 16.61
CA ALA A 75 -5.23 5.32 15.51
C ALA A 75 -6.16 5.03 14.31
N LEU A 76 -5.59 4.44 13.24
CA LEU A 76 -6.36 3.99 12.08
C LEU A 76 -7.37 2.91 12.50
N ASN A 77 -8.64 3.16 12.26
CA ASN A 77 -9.74 2.25 12.62
C ASN A 77 -10.27 1.47 11.41
N GLY A 78 -10.04 1.93 10.19
CA GLY A 78 -10.56 1.26 9.01
C GLY A 78 -9.99 1.79 7.71
N VAL A 79 -9.98 0.91 6.70
CA VAL A 79 -9.58 1.22 5.34
C VAL A 79 -10.71 0.82 4.42
N ARG A 80 -11.09 1.73 3.52
CA ARG A 80 -12.02 1.43 2.44
C ARG A 80 -11.36 1.77 1.12
N PHE A 81 -11.40 0.83 0.18
CA PHE A 81 -10.96 1.06 -1.18
C PHE A 81 -12.14 1.34 -2.10
N MET A 82 -11.93 2.22 -3.08
CA MET A 82 -12.88 2.46 -4.16
C MET A 82 -12.44 1.69 -5.40
N CYS A 83 -13.34 0.92 -5.98
CA CYS A 83 -13.12 0.04 -7.13
C CYS A 83 -13.75 0.64 -8.40
N GLY A 84 -12.98 0.68 -9.47
CA GLY A 84 -13.36 1.37 -10.70
C GLY A 84 -12.77 0.78 -11.96
N ILE A 85 -13.27 1.27 -13.09
CA ILE A 85 -12.58 1.20 -14.37
C ILE A 85 -12.07 2.62 -14.67
N VAL A 86 -10.80 2.75 -15.05
CA VAL A 86 -10.24 4.04 -15.43
C VAL A 86 -11.02 4.60 -16.62
N GLY A 87 -11.55 5.81 -16.47
CA GLY A 87 -12.37 6.48 -17.50
C GLY A 87 -13.88 6.39 -17.26
N GLU A 88 -14.35 5.61 -16.27
CA GLU A 88 -15.76 5.63 -15.84
C GLU A 88 -16.13 6.96 -15.16
N SER A 89 -17.43 7.28 -15.16
CA SER A 89 -17.93 8.49 -14.49
C SER A 89 -17.74 8.42 -12.98
N GLN A 90 -17.33 9.53 -12.37
CA GLN A 90 -17.12 9.67 -10.92
C GLN A 90 -18.35 9.27 -10.09
N LYS A 91 -19.57 9.57 -10.58
CA LYS A 91 -20.81 9.16 -9.90
C LYS A 91 -20.90 7.65 -9.68
N VAL A 92 -20.37 6.86 -10.61
CA VAL A 92 -20.34 5.39 -10.50
C VAL A 92 -19.24 4.93 -9.55
N LEU A 93 -18.09 5.62 -9.52
CA LEU A 93 -16.95 5.24 -8.69
C LEU A 93 -17.19 5.41 -7.19
N HIS A 94 -18.05 6.36 -6.82
CA HIS A 94 -18.38 6.67 -5.42
C HIS A 94 -19.62 5.94 -4.89
N SER A 95 -20.23 5.07 -5.68
CA SER A 95 -21.41 4.34 -5.22
C SER A 95 -21.03 3.28 -4.18
N PRO A 96 -21.90 2.97 -3.19
CA PRO A 96 -21.58 2.01 -2.13
C PRO A 96 -21.15 0.64 -2.65
N GLU A 97 -21.73 0.17 -3.76
CA GLU A 97 -21.40 -1.10 -4.39
C GLU A 97 -20.03 -1.16 -5.07
N ARG A 98 -19.36 -0.01 -5.21
CA ARG A 98 -17.98 0.09 -5.72
C ARG A 98 -16.97 0.24 -4.59
N GLN A 99 -17.38 0.11 -3.33
CA GLN A 99 -16.47 0.27 -2.21
C GLN A 99 -16.32 -1.05 -1.46
N ILE A 100 -15.08 -1.39 -1.14
CA ILE A 100 -14.74 -2.61 -0.41
C ILE A 100 -13.99 -2.26 0.86
N GLN A 101 -14.24 -3.01 1.91
CA GLN A 101 -13.60 -2.91 3.21
C GLN A 101 -13.50 -4.29 3.85
N SER A 102 -12.75 -4.42 4.92
CA SER A 102 -12.77 -5.64 5.73
C SER A 102 -13.19 -5.26 7.14
N ARG A 103 -12.69 -5.97 8.15
CA ARG A 103 -12.95 -5.63 9.55
C ARG A 103 -12.54 -4.19 9.83
N GLU A 104 -13.42 -3.46 10.50
CA GLU A 104 -13.15 -2.09 10.95
C GLU A 104 -13.33 -2.01 12.47
N GLY A 105 -12.67 -1.04 13.09
CA GLY A 105 -12.94 -0.63 14.45
C GLY A 105 -14.26 0.12 14.56
N ASN A 106 -14.85 0.09 15.75
CA ASN A 106 -16.16 0.68 15.99
C ASN A 106 -16.15 2.21 15.96
N TRP A 107 -14.99 2.82 16.18
CA TRP A 107 -14.83 4.24 16.41
C TRP A 107 -14.35 5.01 15.18
N GLY A 108 -14.43 6.34 15.26
CA GLY A 108 -13.99 7.26 14.22
C GLY A 108 -14.97 7.49 13.07
N THR A 109 -14.56 8.39 12.18
CA THR A 109 -15.35 8.83 11.03
C THR A 109 -14.58 8.57 9.74
N TRP A 110 -15.30 8.25 8.68
CA TRP A 110 -14.70 8.11 7.35
C TRP A 110 -14.32 9.49 6.81
N GLY A 111 -13.03 9.68 6.56
CA GLY A 111 -12.49 10.90 5.98
C GLY A 111 -12.80 11.05 4.48
N VAL A 112 -12.11 12.00 3.86
CA VAL A 112 -12.22 12.26 2.42
C VAL A 112 -11.61 11.12 1.59
N SER A 113 -12.08 11.02 0.36
CA SER A 113 -11.56 10.06 -0.64
C SER A 113 -10.31 10.61 -1.32
N TYR A 114 -9.29 9.76 -1.46
CA TYR A 114 -8.09 10.01 -2.24
C TYR A 114 -8.06 9.05 -3.44
N GLU A 115 -7.96 9.59 -4.65
CA GLU A 115 -8.05 8.82 -5.89
C GLU A 115 -6.81 8.97 -6.76
N CYS A 116 -6.37 7.85 -7.34
CA CYS A 116 -5.35 7.79 -8.35
C CYS A 116 -5.79 8.57 -9.59
N PRO A 117 -5.02 9.57 -10.06
CA PRO A 117 -5.41 10.39 -11.19
C PRO A 117 -5.51 9.58 -12.49
N LYS A 118 -6.72 9.13 -12.86
CA LYS A 118 -6.98 8.32 -14.06
C LYS A 118 -6.08 7.07 -14.15
N SER A 119 -5.88 6.38 -13.03
CA SER A 119 -5.02 5.19 -12.95
C SER A 119 -5.48 4.24 -11.83
N TYR A 120 -4.85 3.08 -11.74
CA TYR A 120 -5.14 2.06 -10.73
C TYR A 120 -4.11 2.11 -9.61
N ALA A 121 -4.52 1.72 -8.40
CA ALA A 121 -3.62 1.47 -7.29
C ALA A 121 -2.89 0.13 -7.51
N VAL A 122 -1.56 0.15 -7.39
CA VAL A 122 -0.68 -0.98 -7.69
C VAL A 122 0.19 -1.39 -6.51
N GLY A 123 -0.08 -0.84 -5.33
CA GLY A 123 0.64 -1.17 -4.12
C GLY A 123 0.35 -0.20 -2.99
N PHE A 124 0.93 -0.47 -1.83
CA PHE A 124 0.72 0.33 -0.63
C PHE A 124 1.94 0.36 0.32
N GLN A 125 1.90 1.29 1.27
CA GLN A 125 2.74 1.33 2.46
C GLN A 125 1.86 1.60 3.68
N LEU A 126 2.09 0.85 4.76
CA LEU A 126 1.45 1.09 6.04
C LEU A 126 2.34 1.99 6.89
N ARG A 127 1.77 2.93 7.63
CA ARG A 127 2.48 3.62 8.71
C ARG A 127 2.09 2.97 10.02
N SER A 128 3.07 2.55 10.82
CA SER A 128 2.80 1.82 12.06
C SER A 128 3.86 2.09 13.13
N GLU A 129 3.45 1.98 14.39
CA GLU A 129 4.33 2.11 15.56
C GLU A 129 4.56 0.77 16.25
N PRO A 130 5.83 0.45 16.59
CA PRO A 130 6.12 -0.71 17.40
C PRO A 130 5.63 -0.48 18.83
N HIS A 131 5.37 -1.58 19.54
CA HIS A 131 5.01 -1.49 20.95
C HIS A 131 6.12 -0.82 21.77
N GLN A 132 5.78 0.29 22.43
CA GLN A 132 6.66 0.97 23.39
C GLN A 132 6.26 0.59 24.81
N LYS A 133 7.23 0.19 25.63
CA LYS A 133 7.02 -0.40 26.97
C LYS A 133 6.22 0.47 27.97
N ASN A 134 6.04 1.76 27.69
CA ASN A 134 5.44 2.75 28.60
C ASN A 134 4.36 3.63 27.94
N HIS A 135 3.95 3.33 26.70
CA HIS A 135 2.91 4.09 25.99
C HIS A 135 1.89 3.12 25.41
N ASP A 136 0.63 3.30 25.79
CA ASP A 136 -0.52 2.68 25.16
C ASP A 136 -0.73 3.42 23.86
N ASP A 137 -0.23 2.87 22.74
CA ASP A 137 -0.69 3.14 21.37
C ASP A 137 0.15 2.31 20.41
N THR A 138 -0.37 1.15 20.00
CA THR A 138 0.31 0.25 19.06
C THR A 138 -0.64 -0.09 17.93
N GLY A 139 -0.23 0.14 16.69
CA GLY A 139 -1.06 -0.18 15.54
C GLY A 139 -0.67 0.57 14.28
N ALA A 140 -1.57 0.52 13.30
CA ALA A 140 -1.47 1.30 12.08
C ALA A 140 -2.01 2.71 12.30
N ASN A 141 -1.33 3.68 11.71
CA ASN A 141 -1.64 5.10 11.86
C ASN A 141 -2.06 5.75 10.55
N ASN A 142 -1.53 5.27 9.42
CA ASN A 142 -1.84 5.83 8.11
C ASN A 142 -1.55 4.82 7.00
N LEU A 143 -2.01 5.13 5.79
CA LEU A 143 -1.83 4.32 4.59
C LEU A 143 -1.38 5.22 3.43
N ARG A 144 -0.45 4.72 2.64
CA ARG A 144 -0.13 5.24 1.31
C ARG A 144 -0.53 4.21 0.26
N ILE A 145 -1.04 4.66 -0.87
CA ILE A 145 -1.19 3.83 -2.08
C ILE A 145 -0.35 4.38 -3.22
N PHE A 146 0.17 3.51 -4.08
CA PHE A 146 0.94 3.87 -5.27
C PHE A 146 0.08 3.73 -6.51
N CYS A 147 0.11 4.72 -7.39
CA CYS A 147 -0.70 4.75 -8.61
C CYS A 147 0.10 4.35 -9.84
N SER A 148 -0.49 3.59 -10.77
CA SER A 148 0.24 3.01 -11.91
C SER A 148 0.86 4.02 -12.89
N ASN A 149 0.37 5.26 -12.93
CA ASN A 149 0.84 6.30 -13.84
C ASN A 149 1.79 7.31 -13.19
N SER A 150 2.19 7.10 -11.93
CA SER A 150 3.07 8.04 -11.24
C SER A 150 4.01 7.32 -10.29
N MET A 151 5.21 7.85 -10.12
CA MET A 151 6.12 7.43 -9.04
C MET A 151 5.72 8.01 -7.67
N LYS A 152 4.62 8.77 -7.60
CA LYS A 152 4.13 9.38 -6.37
C LYS A 152 3.13 8.47 -5.67
N TYR A 153 3.10 8.56 -4.35
CA TYR A 153 2.07 7.95 -3.53
C TYR A 153 0.93 8.95 -3.28
N LEU A 154 -0.26 8.41 -2.98
CA LEU A 154 -1.33 9.12 -2.29
C LEU A 154 -1.26 8.75 -0.83
N GLU A 155 -1.04 9.73 0.03
CA GLU A 155 -1.07 9.56 1.48
C GLU A 155 -2.46 9.86 2.01
N GLY A 156 -2.99 8.96 2.84
CA GLY A 156 -4.31 9.10 3.44
C GLY A 156 -4.33 10.13 4.57
N SER A 157 -5.55 10.43 5.03
CA SER A 157 -5.80 11.35 6.14
C SER A 157 -5.57 10.72 7.52
N GLY A 158 -4.66 9.75 7.62
CA GLY A 158 -4.27 9.15 8.89
C GLY A 158 -3.29 10.02 9.66
N LEU A 159 -2.85 9.52 10.81
CA LEU A 159 -1.92 10.21 11.70
C LEU A 159 -0.51 10.26 11.12
N SER A 160 0.29 11.18 11.67
CA SER A 160 1.70 11.35 11.31
C SER A 160 2.66 10.65 12.28
N TRP A 161 2.17 9.76 13.13
CA TRP A 161 2.97 9.01 14.10
C TRP A 161 3.47 7.67 13.55
N GLY A 162 4.63 7.22 14.01
CA GLY A 162 5.31 6.02 13.55
C GLY A 162 6.05 6.13 12.23
N GLU A 163 6.51 4.98 11.76
CA GLU A 163 7.35 4.83 10.59
C GLU A 163 6.59 4.17 9.43
N TRP A 164 6.95 4.55 8.21
CA TRP A 164 6.44 3.90 7.01
C TRP A 164 7.14 2.56 6.80
N THR A 165 6.37 1.50 6.57
CA THR A 165 6.89 0.18 6.22
C THR A 165 7.51 0.17 4.82
N GLU A 166 8.24 -0.89 4.50
CA GLU A 166 8.65 -1.17 3.12
C GLU A 166 7.43 -1.26 2.18
N PRO A 167 7.52 -0.70 0.96
CA PRO A 167 6.42 -0.69 0.01
C PRO A 167 6.13 -2.10 -0.50
N GLN A 168 4.84 -2.43 -0.57
CA GLN A 168 4.35 -3.66 -1.15
C GLN A 168 3.72 -3.35 -2.51
N LEU A 169 4.24 -3.92 -3.58
CA LEU A 169 3.84 -3.61 -4.95
C LEU A 169 3.35 -4.86 -5.68
N CYS A 170 2.26 -4.72 -6.42
CA CYS A 170 1.80 -5.72 -7.36
C CYS A 170 2.80 -5.87 -8.53
N PRO A 171 2.87 -7.06 -9.16
CA PRO A 171 3.66 -7.23 -10.38
C PRO A 171 3.20 -6.30 -11.52
N LEU A 172 4.06 -6.04 -12.49
CA LEU A 172 3.70 -5.28 -13.69
C LEU A 172 2.50 -5.90 -14.43
N GLY A 173 1.52 -5.08 -14.79
CA GLY A 173 0.26 -5.54 -15.42
C GLY A 173 -0.81 -5.99 -14.42
N TRP A 174 -0.60 -5.79 -13.12
CA TRP A 174 -1.55 -6.11 -12.05
C TRP A 174 -1.92 -4.85 -11.27
N ALA A 175 -3.09 -4.88 -10.63
CA ALA A 175 -3.56 -3.84 -9.73
C ALA A 175 -4.18 -4.46 -8.48
N MET A 176 -4.30 -3.67 -7.42
CA MET A 176 -5.00 -4.06 -6.21
C MET A 176 -6.48 -4.29 -6.51
N CYS A 177 -7.08 -5.34 -5.95
CA CYS A 177 -8.48 -5.73 -6.21
C CYS A 177 -9.19 -6.33 -5.00
N GLY A 178 -8.55 -6.42 -3.85
CA GLY A 178 -9.18 -6.96 -2.64
C GLY A 178 -8.41 -6.57 -1.39
N ILE A 179 -9.07 -6.58 -0.25
CA ILE A 179 -8.52 -6.17 1.03
C ILE A 179 -9.01 -7.11 2.15
N ARG A 180 -8.11 -7.44 3.07
CA ARG A 180 -8.49 -7.81 4.45
C ARG A 180 -7.67 -7.02 5.45
N THR A 181 -8.23 -6.80 6.63
CA THR A 181 -7.61 -6.03 7.70
C THR A 181 -7.58 -6.85 8.98
N GLN A 182 -6.55 -6.62 9.79
CA GLN A 182 -6.43 -7.17 11.13
C GLN A 182 -6.76 -6.08 12.13
N VAL A 183 -7.77 -6.32 12.97
CA VAL A 183 -8.29 -5.32 13.90
C VAL A 183 -8.39 -5.95 15.28
N GLU A 184 -7.81 -5.28 16.27
CA GLU A 184 -8.01 -5.62 17.67
C GLU A 184 -9.41 -5.19 18.10
N SER A 185 -10.11 -6.01 18.88
CA SER A 185 -11.42 -5.65 19.42
C SER A 185 -11.28 -5.04 20.81
N PRO A 186 -12.21 -4.17 21.24
CA PRO A 186 -12.11 -3.52 22.54
C PRO A 186 -12.06 -4.56 23.66
N LYS A 187 -11.12 -4.40 24.61
CA LYS A 187 -11.04 -5.28 25.79
C LYS A 187 -11.93 -4.74 26.92
N GLY A 188 -13.25 -4.85 26.73
CA GLY A 188 -14.26 -4.57 27.77
C GLY A 188 -15.17 -3.38 27.47
N HIS A 189 -16.17 -3.16 28.33
CA HIS A 189 -17.25 -2.18 28.10
C HIS A 189 -16.85 -0.70 28.20
N ASN A 190 -15.66 -0.40 28.74
CA ASN A 190 -15.18 0.97 29.02
C ASN A 190 -13.69 1.16 28.69
N VAL A 191 -13.15 0.33 27.80
CA VAL A 191 -11.77 0.45 27.34
C VAL A 191 -11.87 0.64 25.84
N ASP A 192 -11.39 1.78 25.36
CA ASP A 192 -11.21 2.03 23.93
C ASP A 192 -10.20 1.02 23.36
N ASP A 193 -9.80 1.18 22.10
CA ASP A 193 -8.81 0.33 21.42
C ASP A 193 -9.44 -0.80 20.58
N SER A 194 -10.36 -0.41 19.68
CA SER A 194 -10.36 -1.11 18.39
C SER A 194 -9.32 -0.47 17.46
N ALA A 195 -8.15 -1.08 17.28
CA ALA A 195 -7.11 -0.54 16.42
C ALA A 195 -6.83 -1.46 15.22
N LEU A 196 -6.77 -0.88 14.02
CA LEU A 196 -6.25 -1.60 12.86
C LEU A 196 -4.75 -1.79 13.06
N ASN A 197 -4.30 -3.04 12.97
CA ASN A 197 -2.89 -3.39 13.13
C ASN A 197 -2.22 -3.61 11.77
N ASN A 198 -2.89 -4.34 10.88
CA ASN A 198 -2.32 -4.76 9.59
C ASN A 198 -3.35 -4.77 8.47
N LEU A 199 -2.85 -4.77 7.23
CA LEU A 199 -3.66 -5.08 6.04
C LEU A 199 -2.94 -6.05 5.12
N ASP A 200 -3.75 -6.85 4.44
CA ASP A 200 -3.36 -7.66 3.28
C ASP A 200 -4.20 -7.25 2.08
N VAL A 201 -3.57 -7.22 0.91
CA VAL A 201 -4.18 -6.75 -0.33
C VAL A 201 -3.99 -7.78 -1.44
N GLN A 202 -5.06 -8.15 -2.13
CA GLN A 202 -4.98 -9.03 -3.29
C GLN A 202 -4.57 -8.23 -4.54
N CYS A 203 -3.62 -8.76 -5.31
CA CYS A 203 -3.35 -8.31 -6.68
C CYS A 203 -4.15 -9.12 -7.70
N CYS A 204 -4.78 -8.46 -8.66
CA CYS A 204 -5.46 -9.06 -9.82
C CYS A 204 -4.85 -8.56 -11.13
N LYS A 205 -4.80 -9.42 -12.15
CA LYS A 205 -4.30 -9.08 -13.48
C LYS A 205 -5.25 -8.07 -14.13
N LEU A 206 -4.71 -7.03 -14.75
CA LEU A 206 -5.50 -6.07 -15.52
C LEU A 206 -6.05 -6.71 -16.79
N SER A 207 -7.36 -6.63 -16.99
CA SER A 207 -8.07 -7.21 -18.14
C SER A 207 -7.63 -6.63 -19.48
N GLN A 208 -7.27 -5.33 -19.52
CA GLN A 208 -6.82 -4.64 -20.73
C GLN A 208 -5.43 -5.08 -21.23
N TYR A 209 -4.65 -5.82 -20.42
CA TYR A 209 -3.33 -6.32 -20.84
C TYR A 209 -3.40 -7.55 -21.76
N ASN A 210 -4.60 -8.10 -21.99
CA ASN A 210 -4.80 -9.25 -22.88
C ASN A 210 -5.12 -8.85 -24.34
N GLU A 211 -5.29 -7.56 -24.66
CA GLU A 211 -5.61 -7.11 -26.04
C GLU A 211 -4.40 -6.61 -26.83
N LEU A 212 -3.20 -6.64 -26.25
CA LEU A 212 -1.96 -6.14 -26.86
C LEU A 212 -0.86 -7.21 -27.01
N LEU A 213 -1.22 -8.50 -26.95
CA LEU A 213 -0.36 -9.63 -27.28
C LEU A 213 -1.02 -10.53 -28.31
#